data_AF-A0A0Q5QMB3-F1
#
_entry.id   AF-A0A0Q5QMB3-F1
#
_cell.length_a   1.000
_cell.length_b   1.000
_cell.length_c   1.000
_cell.angle_alpha   90.00
_cell.angle_beta   90.00
_cell.angle_gamma   90.00
#
_symmetry.space_group_name_H-M   'P 1'
#
loop_
_entity.id
_entity.type
_entity.pdbx_description
1 polymer ?
#
loop_
_entity_poly.entity_id
_entity_poly.type
_entity_poly.pdbx_seq_one_letter_code
_entity_poly.pdbx_strand_id
1 'polypeptide(L)'
;MTINLGLLIVAGLLAACGVYLLLERSLIRMLLGLLLVGNGLNLLIITIAGREGNPPIYGRSSDRRTADADPLAQGMVLTAIVITMGIAAFVLALAYRSFVINTDDEVDDDPEDLKVKKQSLSEAPDRDRSDDPVTGVDTRSGDMFDDDGTPLSAEEIRERKRRRIEADLMPEEEADDDSNDDLIPDDPDLAGVAAEDIAPDAADDGSPESLVTDDGSPEAGDRR
;
A
#
# COMPACT_ATOMS: atom_id res chain seq x y z
N MET A 1 10.46 40.00 -21.26
CA MET A 1 9.31 39.07 -21.17
C MET A 1 8.35 39.63 -20.14
N THR A 2 7.12 39.97 -20.53
CA THR A 2 6.07 40.37 -19.57
C THR A 2 5.31 39.11 -19.19
N ILE A 3 5.47 38.67 -17.94
CA ILE A 3 4.77 37.50 -17.41
C ILE A 3 3.35 37.94 -17.04
N ASN A 4 2.34 37.25 -17.58
CA ASN A 4 0.94 37.53 -17.29
C ASN A 4 0.55 36.95 -15.92
N LEU A 5 0.88 37.69 -14.85
CA LEU A 5 0.68 37.24 -13.47
C LEU A 5 -0.78 36.91 -13.16
N GLY A 6 -1.73 37.64 -13.75
CA GLY A 6 -3.17 37.38 -13.58
C GLY A 6 -3.58 36.00 -14.10
N LEU A 7 -3.11 35.61 -15.29
CA LEU A 7 -3.38 34.27 -15.85
C LEU A 7 -2.75 33.17 -14.99
N LEU A 8 -1.56 33.40 -14.45
CA LEU A 8 -0.87 32.44 -13.59
C LEU A 8 -1.60 32.23 -12.27
N ILE A 9 -2.09 33.31 -11.65
CA ILE A 9 -2.91 33.23 -10.43
C ILE A 9 -4.22 32.49 -10.72
N VAL A 10 -4.90 32.80 -11.83
CA VAL A 10 -6.14 32.13 -12.23
C VAL A 10 -5.88 30.63 -12.46
N ALA A 11 -4.86 30.26 -13.23
CA ALA A 11 -4.51 28.86 -13.46
C ALA A 11 -4.19 28.11 -12.16
N GLY A 12 -3.44 28.74 -11.25
CA GLY A 12 -3.14 28.20 -9.91
C GLY A 12 -4.39 28.03 -9.05
N LEU A 13 -5.32 28.99 -9.09
CA LEU A 13 -6.58 28.91 -8.36
C LEU A 13 -7.49 27.80 -8.90
N LEU A 14 -7.58 27.66 -10.23
CA LEU A 14 -8.31 26.55 -10.86
C LEU A 14 -7.69 25.20 -10.46
N ALA A 15 -6.37 25.08 -10.48
CA ALA A 15 -5.70 23.87 -10.05
C ALA A 15 -5.94 23.57 -8.57
N ALA A 16 -5.82 24.57 -7.68
CA ALA A 16 -6.06 24.40 -6.25
C ALA A 16 -7.51 24.02 -5.93
N CYS A 17 -8.48 24.69 -6.57
CA CYS A 17 -9.90 24.38 -6.41
C CYS A 17 -10.24 22.99 -7.00
N GLY A 18 -9.62 22.63 -8.13
CA GLY A 18 -9.81 21.32 -8.73
C GLY A 18 -9.24 20.20 -7.86
N VAL A 19 -8.04 20.40 -7.29
CA VAL A 19 -7.47 19.48 -6.30
C VAL A 19 -8.38 19.38 -5.07
N TYR A 20 -8.88 20.50 -4.54
CA TYR A 20 -9.81 20.47 -3.42
C TYR A 20 -11.05 19.60 -3.70
N LEU A 21 -11.65 19.72 -4.89
CA LEU A 21 -12.77 18.89 -5.30
C LEU A 21 -12.39 17.41 -5.54
N LEU A 22 -11.14 17.12 -5.92
CA LEU A 22 -10.65 15.75 -6.06
C LEU A 22 -10.50 15.03 -4.72
N LEU A 23 -10.31 15.75 -3.61
CA LEU A 23 -10.25 15.17 -2.26
C LEU A 23 -11.65 14.87 -1.67
N GLU A 24 -12.71 15.14 -2.42
CA GLU A 24 -14.07 14.99 -1.95
C GLU A 24 -14.58 13.55 -2.12
N ARG A 25 -15.49 13.12 -1.24
CA ARG A 25 -16.04 11.76 -1.25
C ARG A 25 -17.05 11.50 -2.39
N SER A 26 -17.61 12.53 -3.01
CA SER A 26 -18.58 12.37 -4.11
C SER A 26 -17.88 12.21 -5.46
N LEU A 27 -18.26 11.16 -6.21
CA LEU A 27 -17.68 10.89 -7.53
C LEU A 27 -17.96 12.02 -8.53
N ILE A 28 -19.15 12.63 -8.49
CA ILE A 28 -19.49 13.76 -9.35
C ILE A 28 -18.61 14.97 -9.02
N ARG A 29 -18.35 15.24 -7.73
CA ARG A 29 -17.49 16.35 -7.33
C ARG A 29 -16.03 16.10 -7.71
N MET A 30 -15.56 14.87 -7.56
CA MET A 30 -14.24 14.44 -8.05
C MET A 30 -14.11 14.63 -9.57
N LEU A 31 -15.13 14.27 -10.35
CA LEU A 31 -15.17 14.50 -11.80
C LEU A 31 -15.10 15.99 -12.15
N LEU A 32 -15.87 16.83 -11.47
CA LEU A 32 -15.79 18.29 -11.64
C LEU A 32 -14.40 18.83 -11.26
N GLY A 33 -13.77 18.26 -10.23
CA GLY A 33 -12.39 18.55 -9.86
C GLY A 33 -11.41 18.25 -10.98
N LEU A 34 -11.49 17.06 -11.58
CA LEU A 34 -10.65 16.66 -12.72
C LEU A 34 -10.83 17.60 -13.91
N LEU A 35 -12.07 17.98 -14.24
CA LEU A 35 -12.37 18.94 -15.30
C LEU A 35 -11.76 20.31 -14.99
N LEU A 36 -11.86 20.77 -13.75
CA LEU A 36 -11.34 22.07 -13.34
C LEU A 36 -9.81 22.12 -13.37
N VAL A 37 -9.14 21.07 -12.89
CA VAL A 37 -7.67 20.93 -13.01
C VAL A 37 -7.26 20.90 -14.48
N GLY A 38 -7.96 20.12 -15.32
CA GLY A 38 -7.67 20.06 -16.77
C GLY A 38 -7.74 21.42 -17.45
N ASN A 39 -8.75 22.23 -17.12
CA ASN A 39 -8.87 23.61 -17.61
C ASN A 39 -7.73 24.50 -17.11
N GLY A 40 -7.37 24.41 -15.82
CA GLY A 40 -6.23 25.13 -15.24
C GLY A 40 -4.91 24.78 -15.93
N LEU A 41 -4.68 23.49 -16.21
CA LEU A 41 -3.48 23.01 -16.88
C LEU A 41 -3.40 23.47 -18.35
N ASN A 42 -4.53 23.46 -19.06
CA ASN A 42 -4.62 24.01 -20.42
C ASN A 42 -4.25 25.50 -20.45
N LEU A 43 -4.74 26.29 -19.49
CA LEU A 43 -4.37 27.69 -19.35
C LEU A 43 -2.90 27.87 -18.99
N LEU A 44 -2.35 26.99 -18.14
CA LEU A 44 -0.95 27.01 -17.76
C LEU A 44 -0.03 26.77 -18.96
N ILE A 45 -0.35 25.79 -19.81
CA ILE A 45 0.41 25.50 -21.03
C ILE A 45 0.47 26.73 -21.95
N ILE A 46 -0.67 27.39 -22.20
CA ILE A 46 -0.72 28.59 -23.04
C ILE A 46 0.06 29.75 -22.42
N THR A 47 0.01 29.88 -21.10
CA THR A 47 0.71 30.96 -20.38
C THR A 47 2.23 30.78 -20.43
N ILE A 48 2.71 29.54 -20.36
CA ILE A 48 4.15 29.20 -20.46
C ILE A 48 4.65 29.28 -21.90
N ALA A 49 3.81 28.98 -22.88
CA ALA A 49 4.13 29.05 -24.32
C ALA A 49 4.50 30.46 -24.81
N GLY A 50 4.25 31.50 -24.01
CA GLY A 50 4.79 32.83 -24.22
C GLY A 50 3.82 33.80 -24.89
N ARG A 51 4.34 34.64 -25.78
CA ARG A 51 3.64 35.86 -26.22
C ARG A 51 2.47 35.54 -27.13
N GLU A 52 1.35 36.22 -26.88
CA GLU A 52 0.20 36.25 -27.79
C GLU A 52 0.61 36.77 -29.18
N GLY A 53 0.53 35.88 -30.16
CA GLY A 53 0.94 36.12 -31.54
C GLY A 53 -0.23 36.08 -32.52
N ASN A 54 0.10 36.13 -33.81
CA ASN A 54 -0.87 35.85 -34.87
C ASN A 54 -1.34 34.39 -34.80
N PRO A 55 -2.54 34.08 -35.31
CA PRO A 55 -2.93 32.69 -35.50
C PRO A 55 -1.88 31.98 -36.37
N PRO A 56 -1.41 30.77 -36.00
CA PRO A 56 -0.39 30.04 -36.75
C PRO A 56 -0.98 29.42 -38.02
N ILE A 57 -1.43 30.29 -38.93
CA ILE A 57 -2.03 29.96 -40.22
C ILE A 57 -1.28 30.79 -41.25
N TYR A 58 -0.70 30.11 -42.23
CA TYR A 58 0.07 30.75 -43.28
C TYR A 58 -0.76 31.82 -44.01
N GLY A 59 -0.21 33.03 -44.13
CA GLY A 59 -0.87 34.15 -44.81
C GLY A 59 -1.97 34.85 -44.01
N ARG A 60 -2.21 34.50 -42.74
CA ARG A 60 -3.08 35.25 -41.83
C ARG A 60 -2.26 36.06 -40.84
N SER A 61 -2.24 37.37 -41.02
CA SER A 61 -1.73 38.31 -40.02
C SER A 61 -2.89 38.99 -39.29
N SER A 62 -2.79 39.08 -37.96
CA SER A 62 -3.59 40.04 -37.21
C SER A 62 -2.83 41.36 -37.21
N ASP A 63 -3.43 42.41 -37.76
CA ASP A 63 -2.87 43.77 -37.66
C ASP A 63 -2.56 44.05 -36.19
N ARG A 64 -1.26 44.13 -35.83
CA ARG A 64 -0.64 44.49 -34.53
C ARG A 64 0.33 43.48 -33.91
N ARG A 65 0.53 42.27 -34.45
CA ARG A 65 1.48 41.29 -33.84
C ARG A 65 2.61 40.89 -34.79
N THR A 66 3.84 40.93 -34.27
CA THR A 66 5.08 40.71 -35.04
C THR A 66 5.54 39.26 -35.08
N ALA A 67 4.94 38.39 -34.28
CA ALA A 67 5.26 36.96 -34.21
C ALA A 67 3.96 36.15 -34.16
N ASP A 68 4.03 34.92 -34.65
CA ASP A 68 2.93 33.96 -34.56
C ASP A 68 2.90 33.32 -33.17
N ALA A 69 1.73 32.88 -32.74
CA ALA A 69 1.59 32.11 -31.50
C ALA A 69 2.23 30.72 -31.66
N ASP A 70 2.74 30.14 -30.58
CA ASP A 70 3.41 28.84 -30.62
C ASP A 70 2.46 27.72 -31.10
N PRO A 71 2.69 27.13 -32.30
CA PRO A 71 1.85 26.07 -32.83
C PRO A 71 1.98 24.76 -32.05
N LEU A 72 3.12 24.52 -31.41
CA LEU A 72 3.36 23.32 -30.62
C LEU A 72 2.46 23.35 -29.38
N ALA A 73 2.45 24.47 -28.65
CA ALA A 73 1.59 24.64 -27.49
C ALA A 73 0.10 24.49 -27.82
N GLN A 74 -0.35 25.04 -28.95
CA GLN A 74 -1.75 24.89 -29.40
C GLN A 74 -2.11 23.43 -29.70
N GLY A 75 -1.20 22.69 -30.35
CA GLY A 75 -1.36 21.26 -30.59
C GLY A 75 -1.47 20.46 -29.29
N MET A 76 -0.60 20.73 -28.31
CA MET A 76 -0.63 20.06 -27.00
C MET A 76 -1.93 20.33 -26.22
N VAL A 77 -2.47 21.55 -26.28
CA VAL A 77 -3.73 21.87 -25.63
C VAL A 77 -4.90 21.17 -26.30
N LEU A 78 -4.90 21.08 -27.64
CA LEU A 78 -5.96 20.36 -28.37
C LEU A 78 -5.97 18.87 -27.98
N THR A 79 -4.81 18.22 -27.90
CA THR A 79 -4.73 16.81 -27.48
C THR A 79 -5.15 16.65 -26.03
N ALA A 80 -4.73 17.55 -25.13
CA ALA A 80 -5.14 17.54 -23.74
C ALA A 80 -6.67 17.63 -23.58
N ILE A 81 -7.33 18.57 -24.29
CA ILE A 81 -8.79 18.73 -24.24
C ILE A 81 -9.52 17.44 -24.65
N VAL A 82 -9.08 16.79 -25.73
CA VAL A 82 -9.71 15.56 -26.21
C VAL A 82 -9.52 14.41 -25.22
N ILE A 83 -8.33 14.27 -24.64
CA ILE A 83 -8.05 13.26 -23.61
C ILE A 83 -8.92 13.51 -22.37
N THR A 84 -8.97 14.74 -21.86
CA THR A 84 -9.80 15.09 -20.71
C THR A 84 -11.28 14.84 -20.98
N MET A 85 -11.77 15.16 -22.18
CA MET A 85 -13.16 14.89 -22.58
C MET A 85 -13.45 13.38 -22.64
N GLY A 86 -12.52 12.57 -23.17
CA GLY A 86 -12.64 11.12 -23.21
C GLY A 86 -12.64 10.49 -21.80
N ILE A 87 -11.69 10.88 -20.95
CA ILE A 87 -11.62 10.42 -19.56
C ILE A 87 -12.86 10.87 -18.79
N ALA A 88 -13.31 12.11 -18.94
CA ALA A 88 -14.49 12.61 -18.27
C ALA A 88 -15.77 11.88 -18.71
N ALA A 89 -15.94 11.60 -20.00
CA ALA A 89 -17.07 10.81 -20.50
C ALA A 89 -17.04 9.38 -19.97
N PHE A 90 -15.85 8.77 -19.92
CA PHE A 90 -15.66 7.43 -19.37
C PHE A 90 -15.97 7.36 -17.88
N VAL A 91 -15.39 8.27 -17.08
CA VAL A 91 -15.65 8.36 -15.64
C VAL A 91 -17.12 8.68 -15.37
N LEU A 92 -17.74 9.57 -16.15
CA LEU A 92 -19.17 9.87 -16.03
C LEU A 92 -20.05 8.66 -16.33
N ALA A 93 -19.69 7.85 -17.34
CA ALA A 93 -20.39 6.61 -17.64
C ALA A 93 -20.26 5.58 -16.51
N LEU A 94 -19.07 5.47 -15.90
CA LEU A 94 -18.85 4.62 -14.74
C LEU A 94 -19.59 5.12 -13.51
N ALA A 95 -19.57 6.43 -13.24
CA ALA A 95 -20.30 7.04 -12.14
C ALA A 95 -21.81 6.82 -12.30
N TYR A 96 -22.35 7.01 -13.51
CA TYR A 96 -23.74 6.67 -13.81
C TYR A 96 -24.03 5.19 -13.57
N ARG A 97 -23.14 4.30 -14.01
CA ARG A 97 -23.30 2.86 -13.78
C ARG A 97 -23.25 2.50 -12.30
N SER A 98 -22.37 3.12 -11.52
CA SER A 98 -22.24 2.96 -10.07
C SER A 98 -23.52 3.42 -9.36
N PHE A 99 -24.00 4.60 -9.71
CA PHE A 99 -25.23 5.16 -9.15
C PHE A 99 -26.45 4.27 -9.39
N VAL A 100 -26.55 3.65 -10.56
CA VAL A 100 -27.64 2.69 -10.87
C VAL A 100 -27.57 1.44 -9.98
N ILE A 101 -26.38 1.03 -9.53
CA ILE A 101 -26.20 -0.18 -8.71
C ILE A 101 -26.33 0.14 -7.22
N ASN A 102 -25.62 1.15 -6.73
CA ASN A 102 -25.52 1.47 -5.30
C ASN A 102 -26.57 2.51 -4.83
N THR A 103 -27.18 3.26 -5.73
CA THR A 103 -28.11 4.38 -5.40
C THR A 103 -27.47 5.45 -4.50
N ASP A 104 -26.15 5.49 -4.44
CA ASP A 104 -25.35 6.50 -3.74
C ASP A 104 -24.15 6.89 -4.63
N ASP A 105 -23.69 8.13 -4.47
CA ASP A 105 -22.55 8.74 -5.19
C ASP A 105 -21.33 8.95 -4.27
N GLU A 106 -21.46 8.66 -2.97
CA GLU A 106 -20.35 8.72 -2.02
C GLU A 106 -19.44 7.48 -2.11
N VAL A 107 -18.14 7.71 -1.97
CA VAL A 107 -17.13 6.65 -1.87
C VAL A 107 -17.07 6.15 -0.43
N ASP A 108 -17.40 4.87 -0.26
CA ASP A 108 -17.40 4.17 1.03
C ASP A 108 -15.99 3.78 1.50
N ASP A 109 -15.85 3.66 2.82
CA ASP A 109 -14.64 3.11 3.44
C ASP A 109 -14.71 1.56 3.40
N ASP A 110 -13.63 0.90 2.95
CA ASP A 110 -13.60 -0.56 2.85
C ASP A 110 -13.54 -1.20 4.26
N PRO A 111 -14.42 -2.16 4.61
CA PRO A 111 -14.31 -2.89 5.88
C PRO A 111 -13.01 -3.68 6.04
N GLU A 112 -12.34 -4.04 4.95
CA GLU A 112 -11.03 -4.70 4.97
C GLU A 112 -9.93 -3.77 5.48
N ASP A 113 -9.96 -2.48 5.11
CA ASP A 113 -9.01 -1.46 5.62
C ASP A 113 -9.11 -1.33 7.15
N LEU A 114 -10.32 -1.48 7.70
CA LEU A 114 -10.54 -1.46 9.14
C LEU A 114 -10.03 -2.72 9.85
N LYS A 115 -9.96 -3.86 9.14
CA LYS A 115 -9.38 -5.10 9.69
C LYS A 115 -7.87 -4.99 9.79
N VAL A 116 -7.21 -4.48 8.75
CA VAL A 116 -5.74 -4.27 8.74
C VAL A 116 -5.30 -3.41 9.92
N LYS A 117 -6.05 -2.33 10.24
CA LYS A 117 -5.73 -1.46 11.39
C LYS A 117 -5.84 -2.17 12.75
N LYS A 118 -6.64 -3.23 12.84
CA LYS A 118 -6.87 -4.00 14.08
C LYS A 118 -6.07 -5.29 14.14
N GLN A 119 -5.45 -5.69 13.03
CA GLN A 119 -4.67 -6.91 12.93
C GLN A 119 -3.39 -6.75 13.73
N SER A 120 -3.08 -7.71 14.61
CA SER A 120 -1.78 -7.75 15.27
C SER A 120 -0.72 -8.17 14.25
N LEU A 121 0.53 -7.75 14.48
CA LEU A 121 1.67 -8.19 13.65
C LEU A 121 1.78 -9.72 13.59
N SER A 122 1.32 -10.42 14.63
CA SER A 122 1.24 -11.87 14.68
C SER A 122 0.22 -12.50 13.72
N GLU A 123 -0.65 -11.72 13.09
CA GLU A 123 -1.68 -12.21 12.17
C GLU A 123 -1.51 -11.62 10.77
N ALA A 124 -0.39 -10.93 10.52
CA ALA A 124 -0.08 -10.31 9.25
C ALA A 124 0.08 -11.37 8.13
N PRO A 125 -0.40 -11.10 6.91
CA PRO A 125 -0.37 -12.07 5.81
C PRO A 125 1.04 -12.42 5.33
N ASP A 126 2.00 -11.56 5.61
CA ASP A 126 3.44 -11.70 5.35
C ASP A 126 4.21 -12.32 6.51
N ARG A 127 3.53 -12.68 7.62
CA ARG A 127 4.15 -13.36 8.76
C ARG A 127 4.67 -14.73 8.32
N ASP A 128 5.94 -14.99 8.56
CA ASP A 128 6.49 -16.33 8.42
C ASP A 128 6.00 -17.20 9.60
N ARG A 129 5.60 -18.43 9.31
CA ARG A 129 5.19 -19.38 10.37
C ARG A 129 6.38 -19.78 11.25
N SER A 130 7.62 -19.56 10.79
CA SER A 130 8.86 -19.77 11.54
C SER A 130 9.18 -18.70 12.59
N ASP A 131 8.56 -17.53 12.50
CA ASP A 131 8.85 -16.41 13.40
C ASP A 131 8.20 -16.65 14.77
N ASP A 132 8.86 -16.17 15.82
CA ASP A 132 8.35 -16.30 17.18
C ASP A 132 6.93 -15.69 17.27
N PRO A 133 5.91 -16.47 17.70
CA PRO A 133 4.52 -16.01 17.75
C PRO A 133 4.29 -14.85 18.72
N VAL A 134 5.20 -14.60 19.66
CA VAL A 134 5.09 -13.55 20.69
C VAL A 134 5.86 -12.29 20.30
N THR A 135 7.08 -12.44 19.76
CA THR A 135 7.98 -11.31 19.50
C THR A 135 8.11 -10.94 18.02
N GLY A 136 7.80 -11.85 17.11
CA GLY A 136 7.87 -11.64 15.66
C GLY A 136 9.29 -11.43 15.12
N VAL A 137 10.31 -11.89 15.85
CA VAL A 137 11.71 -11.88 15.38
C VAL A 137 12.06 -13.20 14.71
N ASP A 138 12.97 -13.13 13.73
CA ASP A 138 13.54 -14.31 13.08
C ASP A 138 14.15 -15.25 14.13
N THR A 139 13.60 -16.46 14.24
CA THR A 139 14.13 -17.47 15.14
C THR A 139 15.32 -18.18 14.47
N ARG A 140 16.40 -18.44 15.21
CA ARG A 140 17.54 -19.25 14.69
C ARG A 140 17.13 -20.64 14.20
N SER A 141 16.04 -21.17 14.75
CA SER A 141 15.46 -22.46 14.40
C SER A 141 14.61 -22.43 13.12
N GLY A 142 14.25 -21.26 12.57
CA GLY A 142 13.49 -21.13 11.32
C GLY A 142 12.26 -22.05 11.27
N ASP A 143 12.11 -22.80 10.18
CA ASP A 143 11.01 -23.73 9.86
C ASP A 143 10.87 -24.96 10.80
N MET A 144 11.61 -25.02 11.91
CA MET A 144 11.65 -26.18 12.80
C MET A 144 10.57 -26.15 13.91
N PHE A 145 9.41 -25.55 13.66
CA PHE A 145 8.25 -25.60 14.56
C PHE A 145 7.06 -26.40 13.98
N ASP A 146 6.34 -27.10 14.84
CA ASP A 146 5.07 -27.77 14.48
C ASP A 146 3.94 -26.75 14.26
N ASP A 147 2.75 -27.23 13.88
CA ASP A 147 1.60 -26.34 13.61
C ASP A 147 1.10 -25.58 14.84
N ASP A 148 1.51 -25.99 16.05
CA ASP A 148 1.15 -25.41 17.34
C ASP A 148 2.26 -24.45 17.88
N GLY A 149 3.37 -24.28 17.15
CA GLY A 149 4.48 -23.39 17.51
C GLY A 149 5.48 -24.01 18.49
N THR A 150 5.43 -25.33 18.70
CA THR A 150 6.38 -26.09 19.51
C THR A 150 7.58 -26.54 18.66
N PRO A 151 8.82 -26.50 19.18
CA PRO A 151 9.98 -26.92 18.41
C PRO A 151 9.91 -28.43 18.09
N LEU A 152 10.08 -28.79 16.82
CA LEU A 152 10.07 -30.18 16.36
C LEU A 152 11.28 -30.94 16.90
N SER A 153 11.07 -32.23 17.20
CA SER A 153 12.17 -33.12 17.58
C SER A 153 13.08 -33.44 16.37
N ALA A 154 14.32 -33.83 16.65
CA ALA A 154 15.31 -34.17 15.62
C ALA A 154 14.88 -35.33 14.69
N GLU A 155 13.94 -36.17 15.12
CA GLU A 155 13.37 -37.24 14.29
C GLU A 155 12.29 -36.69 13.34
N GLU A 156 11.41 -35.80 13.83
CA GLU A 156 10.34 -35.21 13.04
C GLU A 156 10.86 -34.19 12.02
N ILE A 157 11.94 -33.47 12.33
CA ILE A 157 12.63 -32.59 11.36
C ILE A 157 13.17 -33.42 10.19
N ARG A 158 13.76 -34.61 10.46
CA ARG A 158 14.26 -35.53 9.42
C ARG A 158 13.12 -36.05 8.55
N GLU A 159 11.99 -36.40 9.15
CA GLU A 159 10.81 -36.85 8.41
C GLU A 159 10.20 -35.73 7.54
N ARG A 160 10.11 -34.51 8.07
CA ARG A 160 9.57 -33.35 7.36
C ARG A 160 10.48 -32.92 6.21
N LYS A 161 11.81 -32.95 6.39
CA LYS A 161 12.79 -32.76 5.29
C LYS A 161 12.67 -33.86 4.24
N ARG A 162 12.47 -35.12 4.63
CA ARG A 162 12.24 -36.24 3.70
C ARG A 162 10.93 -36.10 2.91
N ARG A 163 9.88 -35.52 3.51
CA ARG A 163 8.61 -35.23 2.80
C ARG A 163 8.67 -33.98 1.93
N ARG A 164 9.57 -33.03 2.23
CA ARG A 164 9.72 -31.75 1.51
C ARG A 164 10.76 -31.81 0.37
N ILE A 165 11.09 -33.01 -0.11
CA ILE A 165 11.99 -33.19 -1.26
C ILE A 165 11.34 -32.56 -2.51
N GLU A 166 12.12 -31.69 -3.14
CA GLU A 166 11.81 -30.79 -4.25
C GLU A 166 11.11 -31.48 -5.42
N ALA A 167 9.99 -30.91 -5.87
CA ALA A 167 9.27 -31.37 -7.06
C ALA A 167 9.96 -31.01 -8.40
N ASP A 168 11.16 -30.42 -8.35
CA ASP A 168 11.86 -29.84 -9.52
C ASP A 168 13.07 -30.65 -10.02
N LEU A 169 13.37 -31.82 -9.46
CA LEU A 169 14.42 -32.68 -10.01
C LEU A 169 13.80 -33.85 -10.80
N MET A 170 13.99 -33.83 -12.13
CA MET A 170 13.62 -34.95 -13.01
C MET A 170 14.34 -36.23 -12.58
N PRO A 171 13.71 -37.42 -12.71
CA PRO A 171 14.36 -38.66 -12.37
C PRO A 171 15.48 -38.93 -13.39
N GLU A 172 16.74 -38.83 -12.97
CA GLU A 172 17.81 -39.48 -13.72
C GLU A 172 17.75 -40.99 -13.42
N GLU A 173 17.84 -41.75 -14.50
CA GLU A 173 17.58 -43.18 -14.59
C GLU A 173 18.39 -44.02 -13.58
N GLU A 174 17.79 -45.13 -13.18
CA GLU A 174 18.33 -46.17 -12.31
C GLU A 174 19.78 -46.53 -12.65
N ALA A 175 20.69 -46.34 -11.69
CA ALA A 175 21.98 -47.02 -11.66
C ALA A 175 22.27 -47.50 -10.24
N ASP A 176 22.58 -48.80 -10.17
CA ASP A 176 22.76 -49.66 -9.01
C ASP A 176 23.62 -49.11 -7.85
N ASP A 177 23.18 -49.47 -6.65
CA ASP A 177 23.96 -49.98 -5.50
C ASP A 177 25.43 -49.51 -5.36
N ASP A 178 25.68 -48.56 -4.46
CA ASP A 178 26.64 -48.83 -3.39
C ASP A 178 26.45 -47.84 -2.22
N SER A 179 26.64 -48.40 -1.02
CA SER A 179 26.69 -47.72 0.26
C SER A 179 27.37 -46.35 0.23
N ASN A 180 26.62 -45.29 0.57
CA ASN A 180 27.20 -44.07 1.11
C ASN A 180 26.38 -43.67 2.34
N ASP A 181 26.72 -44.31 3.47
CA ASP A 181 26.30 -43.93 4.82
C ASP A 181 27.10 -42.70 5.34
N ASP A 182 27.93 -42.09 4.50
CA ASP A 182 28.84 -41.02 4.89
C ASP A 182 28.63 -39.80 3.99
N LEU A 183 27.77 -38.85 4.38
CA LEU A 183 28.02 -37.41 4.20
C LEU A 183 26.95 -36.57 4.94
N ILE A 184 26.78 -36.82 6.24
CA ILE A 184 26.47 -35.73 7.17
C ILE A 184 27.83 -35.36 7.76
N PRO A 185 28.39 -34.17 7.49
CA PRO A 185 29.31 -33.60 8.46
C PRO A 185 28.51 -33.53 9.75
N ASP A 186 28.89 -34.31 10.76
CA ASP A 186 28.38 -34.18 12.12
C ASP A 186 28.51 -32.70 12.49
N ASP A 187 27.43 -31.94 12.34
CA ASP A 187 27.37 -30.57 12.77
C ASP A 187 27.14 -30.66 14.28
N PRO A 188 28.18 -30.49 15.11
CA PRO A 188 28.10 -30.76 16.54
C PRO A 188 27.12 -29.80 17.24
N ASP A 189 26.72 -28.73 16.56
CA ASP A 189 25.74 -27.76 17.06
C ASP A 189 24.29 -28.27 16.99
N LEU A 190 24.00 -29.36 16.27
CA LEU A 190 22.65 -29.98 16.26
C LEU A 190 22.39 -30.88 17.47
N ALA A 191 23.44 -31.36 18.15
CA ALA A 191 23.31 -32.11 19.39
C ALA A 191 23.20 -31.19 20.63
N GLY A 192 23.63 -29.93 20.52
CA GLY A 192 23.62 -28.96 21.61
C GLY A 192 22.28 -28.25 21.85
N VAL A 193 21.46 -28.08 20.81
CA VAL A 193 20.15 -27.40 20.94
C VAL A 193 19.08 -28.22 21.65
N ALA A 194 19.22 -29.54 21.72
CA ALA A 194 18.24 -30.42 22.35
C ALA A 194 18.39 -30.55 23.88
N ALA A 195 19.49 -30.07 24.47
CA ALA A 195 19.81 -30.38 25.86
C ALA A 195 20.17 -29.19 26.78
N GLU A 196 20.52 -27.99 26.28
CA GLU A 196 21.01 -26.93 27.19
C GLU A 196 20.30 -25.57 27.18
N ASP A 197 19.50 -25.20 26.17
CA ASP A 197 18.91 -23.84 26.11
C ASP A 197 17.37 -23.78 26.16
N ILE A 198 16.71 -24.86 26.57
CA ILE A 198 15.24 -24.91 26.78
C ILE A 198 14.93 -25.01 28.28
N ALA A 199 15.39 -24.03 29.05
CA ALA A 199 14.78 -23.74 30.33
C ALA A 199 13.79 -22.57 30.11
N PRO A 200 12.54 -22.63 30.62
CA PRO A 200 11.78 -21.40 30.77
C PRO A 200 12.59 -20.51 31.70
N ASP A 201 12.93 -19.31 31.25
CA ASP A 201 13.55 -18.29 32.10
C ASP A 201 12.53 -17.90 33.18
N ALA A 202 12.54 -18.69 34.24
CA ALA A 202 11.75 -18.54 35.44
C ALA A 202 12.72 -18.23 36.57
N ALA A 203 13.23 -17.00 36.59
CA ALA A 203 13.44 -16.16 37.78
C ALA A 203 14.32 -14.96 37.42
N ASP A 204 13.70 -13.80 37.17
CA ASP A 204 14.30 -12.54 37.64
C ASP A 204 13.38 -11.93 38.69
N ASP A 205 13.99 -11.62 39.82
CA ASP A 205 13.35 -11.09 40.99
C ASP A 205 13.03 -9.60 40.76
N GLY A 206 11.74 -9.28 40.89
CA GLY A 206 11.25 -7.92 41.02
C GLY A 206 10.28 -7.92 42.19
N SER A 207 10.77 -7.58 43.37
CA SER A 207 10.01 -7.51 44.62
C SER A 207 8.64 -6.83 44.42
N PRO A 208 7.54 -7.34 45.04
CA PRO A 208 6.22 -6.76 44.87
C PRO A 208 6.08 -5.49 45.70
N GLU A 209 5.81 -4.35 45.05
CA GLU A 209 5.20 -3.22 45.74
C GLU A 209 3.83 -3.63 46.29
N SER A 210 3.64 -3.37 47.58
CA SER A 210 2.47 -3.69 48.38
C SER A 210 1.17 -3.13 47.81
N LEU A 211 0.30 -4.01 47.32
CA LEU A 211 -1.12 -3.70 47.14
C LEU A 211 -1.85 -3.96 48.46
N VAL A 212 -2.25 -2.88 49.12
CA VAL A 212 -3.13 -2.89 50.30
C VAL A 212 -4.47 -3.50 49.89
N THR A 213 -4.87 -4.59 50.56
CA THR A 213 -6.24 -5.09 50.57
C THR A 213 -7.07 -4.24 51.52
N ASP A 214 -8.21 -3.71 51.06
CA ASP A 214 -9.33 -3.46 51.95
C ASP A 214 -10.62 -3.98 51.31
N ASP A 215 -11.18 -4.97 51.99
CA ASP A 215 -12.45 -5.63 51.76
C ASP A 215 -13.51 -4.86 52.55
N GLY A 216 -14.65 -4.56 51.94
CA GLY A 216 -15.76 -3.94 52.68
C GLY A 216 -16.83 -3.27 51.83
N SER A 217 -17.71 -4.07 51.24
CA SER A 217 -19.13 -3.63 51.08
C SER A 217 -19.79 -3.54 52.46
N PRO A 218 -21.02 -3.03 52.64
CA PRO A 218 -21.77 -1.97 51.95
C PRO A 218 -22.41 -0.97 52.97
N GLU A 219 -22.66 0.30 52.65
CA GLU A 219 -23.65 1.09 53.42
C GLU A 219 -24.46 2.07 52.58
N ALA A 220 -25.77 1.97 52.77
CA ALA A 220 -26.79 2.91 52.37
C ALA A 220 -26.64 4.25 53.11
N GLY A 221 -26.95 5.36 52.44
CA GLY A 221 -26.86 6.68 53.06
C GLY A 221 -27.43 7.80 52.22
N ASP A 222 -28.74 7.99 52.34
CA ASP A 222 -29.50 9.24 52.17
C ASP A 222 -28.67 10.52 52.43
N ARG A 223 -28.78 11.51 51.51
CA ARG A 223 -28.96 12.94 51.82
C ARG A 223 -29.00 13.82 50.56
N ARG A 224 -30.16 14.46 50.40
CA ARG A 224 -30.46 15.82 49.86
C ARG A 224 -30.02 16.20 48.44
#